data_AF-U7QFC5-F1
#
_entry.id   AF-U7QFC5-F1
#
_cell.length_a   1.000
_cell.length_b   1.000
_cell.length_c   1.000
_cell.angle_alpha   90.00
_cell.angle_beta   90.00
_cell.angle_gamma   90.00
#
_symmetry.space_group_name_H-M   'P 1'
#
loop_
_entity.id
_entity.type
_entity.pdbx_description
1 polymer ?
#
loop_
_entity_poly.entity_id
_entity_poly.type
_entity_poly.pdbx_seq_one_letter_code
_entity_poly.pdbx_strand_id
1 'polypeptide(L)'
;MIPENNPPAIIDHLGIIRQAFQRLPDELKLHFLAILAELENPDCYQKKRFPQANLKRVLGTQLPLYTANIDVRGDWKLYLYYAEGKLYLKELTCSQKTPSSDSLSEIIELNEF
;
A
#
# COMPACT_ATOMS: atom_id res chain seq x y z
N MET A 1 -1.76 11.76 -9.01
CA MET A 1 -1.72 10.99 -10.27
C MET A 1 -0.42 10.22 -10.25
N ILE A 2 -0.44 8.91 -10.54
CA ILE A 2 0.78 8.12 -10.70
C ILE A 2 1.46 8.58 -12.00
N PRO A 3 2.79 8.79 -12.03
CA PRO A 3 3.47 9.32 -13.21
C PRO A 3 3.29 8.38 -14.41
N GLU A 4 3.04 8.95 -15.59
CA GLU A 4 2.53 8.17 -16.73
C GLU A 4 3.61 7.37 -17.48
N ASN A 5 4.90 7.68 -17.31
CA ASN A 5 5.96 7.15 -18.17
C ASN A 5 7.18 6.55 -17.46
N ASN A 6 7.36 6.77 -16.16
CA ASN A 6 8.50 6.22 -15.41
C ASN A 6 8.06 5.89 -13.97
N PRO A 7 8.47 4.75 -13.40
CA PRO A 7 8.13 4.43 -12.03
C PRO A 7 8.79 5.45 -11.09
N PRO A 8 8.06 5.97 -10.09
CA PRO A 8 8.63 6.83 -9.09
C PRO A 8 9.56 6.03 -8.17
N ALA A 9 10.58 6.68 -7.63
CA ALA A 9 11.42 6.06 -6.60
C ALA A 9 10.56 5.71 -5.38
N ILE A 10 10.72 4.49 -4.86
CA ILE A 10 10.12 4.07 -3.61
C ILE A 10 10.93 4.59 -2.44
N ILE A 11 10.25 5.21 -1.47
CA ILE A 11 10.86 5.78 -0.27
C ILE A 11 10.34 5.08 0.97
N ASP A 12 11.23 4.33 1.63
CA ASP A 12 10.94 3.66 2.91
C ASP A 12 11.58 4.40 4.10
N HIS A 13 11.04 5.57 4.43
CA HIS A 13 11.53 6.38 5.56
C HIS A 13 11.03 5.90 6.93
N LEU A 14 9.99 5.06 6.97
CA LEU A 14 9.39 4.52 8.21
C LEU A 14 9.85 3.07 8.50
N GLY A 15 10.71 2.50 7.66
CA GLY A 15 11.19 1.14 7.80
C GLY A 15 10.10 0.09 7.60
N ILE A 16 9.11 0.36 6.76
CA ILE A 16 8.01 -0.53 6.41
C ILE A 16 8.52 -1.84 5.82
N ILE A 17 9.60 -1.84 5.03
CA ILE A 17 10.19 -3.08 4.50
C ILE A 17 10.67 -3.94 5.67
N ARG A 18 11.42 -3.36 6.61
CA ARG A 18 11.86 -4.09 7.82
C ARG A 18 10.68 -4.61 8.63
N GLN A 19 9.65 -3.79 8.84
CA GLN A 19 8.44 -4.18 9.56
C GLN A 19 7.69 -5.33 8.87
N ALA A 20 7.62 -5.32 7.53
CA ALA A 20 7.00 -6.37 6.74
C ALA A 20 7.70 -7.71 6.94
N PHE A 21 9.04 -7.73 6.89
CA PHE A 21 9.79 -8.96 7.12
C PHE A 21 9.71 -9.49 8.57
N GLN A 22 9.37 -8.63 9.53
CA GLN A 22 9.16 -9.02 10.93
C GLN A 22 7.72 -9.51 11.22
N ARG A 23 6.72 -8.96 10.53
CA ARG A 23 5.30 -9.16 10.86
C ARG A 23 4.56 -10.09 9.89
N LEU A 24 4.96 -10.12 8.62
CA LEU A 24 4.32 -10.97 7.63
C LEU A 24 4.66 -12.44 7.88
N PRO A 25 3.68 -13.35 7.72
CA PRO A 25 3.95 -14.77 7.52
C PRO A 25 4.93 -15.00 6.37
N ASP A 26 5.73 -16.06 6.45
CA ASP A 26 6.80 -16.34 5.48
C ASP A 26 6.26 -16.47 4.05
N GLU A 27 5.08 -17.05 3.88
CA GLU A 27 4.40 -17.18 2.60
C GLU A 27 4.02 -15.84 1.96
N LEU A 28 3.84 -14.77 2.75
CA LEU A 28 3.47 -13.44 2.26
C LEU A 28 4.69 -12.54 1.99
N LYS A 29 5.86 -12.84 2.54
CA LYS A 29 7.08 -12.03 2.35
C LYS A 29 7.49 -11.97 0.88
N LEU A 30 7.39 -13.10 0.17
CA LEU A 30 7.71 -13.14 -1.26
C LEU A 30 6.72 -12.30 -2.07
N HIS A 31 5.43 -12.36 -1.73
CA HIS A 31 4.42 -11.56 -2.42
C HIS A 31 4.60 -10.07 -2.15
N PHE A 32 4.95 -9.68 -0.92
CA PHE A 32 5.32 -8.31 -0.58
C PHE A 32 6.49 -7.80 -1.44
N LEU A 33 7.55 -8.59 -1.61
CA LEU A 33 8.65 -8.23 -2.51
C LEU A 33 8.21 -8.11 -3.97
N ALA A 34 7.32 -9.00 -4.43
CA ALA A 34 6.77 -8.94 -5.79
C ALA A 34 5.97 -7.65 -6.02
N ILE A 35 5.23 -7.18 -5.01
CA ILE A 35 4.54 -5.88 -5.04
C ILE A 35 5.54 -4.74 -5.17
N LEU A 36 6.63 -4.72 -4.38
CA LEU A 36 7.64 -3.66 -4.49
C LEU A 36 8.31 -3.66 -5.87
N ALA A 37 8.67 -4.84 -6.39
CA ALA A 37 9.24 -4.97 -7.73
C ALA A 37 8.28 -4.49 -8.82
N GLU A 38 6.97 -4.74 -8.67
CA GLU A 38 5.95 -4.25 -9.59
C GLU A 38 5.83 -2.71 -9.56
N LEU A 39 5.93 -2.11 -8.38
CA LEU A 39 5.90 -0.65 -8.19
C LEU A 39 7.16 0.05 -8.74
N GLU A 40 8.24 -0.69 -8.99
CA GLU A 40 9.45 -0.16 -9.66
C GLU A 40 9.50 -0.56 -11.15
N ASN A 41 8.51 -1.28 -11.68
CA ASN A 41 8.52 -1.77 -13.04
C ASN A 41 7.89 -0.75 -14.03
N PRO A 42 8.65 -0.15 -14.96
CA PRO A 42 8.11 0.83 -15.92
C PRO A 42 6.94 0.32 -16.76
N ASP A 43 6.93 -0.97 -17.12
CA ASP A 43 5.88 -1.56 -17.93
C ASP A 43 4.51 -1.48 -17.25
N CYS A 44 4.47 -1.59 -15.92
CA CYS A 44 3.25 -1.52 -15.13
C CYS A 44 2.63 -0.12 -15.18
N TYR A 45 3.46 0.91 -15.22
CA TYR A 45 3.05 2.31 -15.31
C TYR A 45 2.56 2.65 -16.71
N GLN A 46 3.29 2.22 -17.74
CA GLN A 46 2.88 2.39 -19.15
C GLN A 46 1.54 1.70 -19.44
N LYS A 47 1.37 0.47 -18.95
CA LYS A 47 0.15 -0.33 -19.15
C LYS A 47 -0.96 0.00 -18.15
N LYS A 48 -0.68 0.85 -17.16
CA LYS A 48 -1.57 1.17 -16.02
C LYS A 48 -2.15 -0.10 -15.36
N ARG A 49 -1.32 -1.14 -15.19
CA ARG A 49 -1.74 -2.46 -14.71
C ARG A 49 -0.78 -2.98 -13.64
N PHE A 50 -1.35 -3.26 -12.46
CA PHE A 50 -0.63 -3.70 -11.26
C PHE A 50 -1.24 -4.99 -10.72
N PRO A 51 -1.08 -6.14 -11.41
CA PRO A 51 -1.70 -7.40 -11.05
C PRO A 51 -1.26 -7.97 -9.69
N GLN A 52 -0.04 -7.71 -9.23
CA GLN A 52 0.44 -8.16 -7.93
C GLN A 52 -0.11 -7.26 -6.82
N ALA A 53 0.07 -5.94 -6.94
CA ALA A 53 -0.33 -4.99 -5.92
C ALA A 53 -1.86 -4.85 -5.80
N ASN A 54 -2.59 -5.07 -6.90
CA ASN A 54 -4.01 -4.73 -7.03
C ASN A 54 -4.29 -3.32 -6.50
N LEU A 55 -3.50 -2.35 -6.99
CA LEU A 55 -3.42 -1.02 -6.43
C LEU A 55 -4.78 -0.31 -6.50
N LYS A 56 -5.29 0.14 -5.36
CA LYS A 56 -6.55 0.90 -5.26
C LYS A 56 -6.29 2.28 -4.69
N ARG A 57 -6.87 3.31 -5.31
CA ARG A 57 -6.82 4.67 -4.78
C ARG A 57 -7.84 4.83 -3.64
N VAL A 58 -7.40 5.40 -2.53
CA VAL A 58 -8.29 5.78 -1.43
C VAL A 58 -8.90 7.14 -1.75
N LEU A 59 -10.23 7.19 -1.86
CA LEU A 59 -10.98 8.41 -2.13
C LEU A 59 -11.11 9.27 -0.87
N GLY A 60 -11.39 10.57 -1.03
CA GLY A 60 -11.58 11.50 0.11
C GLY A 60 -10.30 11.92 0.84
N THR A 61 -9.12 11.57 0.31
CA THR A 61 -7.83 11.94 0.90
C THR A 61 -7.20 13.13 0.17
N GLN A 62 -6.61 14.06 0.92
CA GLN A 62 -5.93 15.24 0.34
C GLN A 62 -4.70 14.83 -0.48
N LEU A 63 -3.93 13.85 0.02
CA LEU A 63 -2.82 13.26 -0.71
C LEU A 63 -3.30 12.08 -1.55
N PRO A 64 -2.69 11.79 -2.72
CA PRO A 64 -2.96 10.57 -3.47
C PRO A 64 -2.53 9.33 -2.68
N LEU A 65 -3.42 8.82 -1.83
CA LEU A 65 -3.24 7.62 -1.03
C LEU A 65 -3.73 6.40 -1.80
N TYR A 66 -2.98 5.30 -1.69
CA TYR A 66 -3.24 4.04 -2.35
C TYR A 66 -3.08 2.88 -1.36
N THR A 67 -3.74 1.77 -1.66
CA THR A 67 -3.58 0.50 -0.96
C THR A 67 -3.16 -0.58 -1.94
N ALA A 68 -2.18 -1.39 -1.55
CA ALA A 68 -1.85 -2.66 -2.19
C ALA A 68 -2.23 -3.81 -1.25
N ASN A 69 -2.88 -4.84 -1.78
CA ASN A 69 -3.21 -6.05 -1.02
C ASN A 69 -2.01 -7.00 -1.08
N ILE A 70 -1.52 -7.45 0.07
CA ILE A 70 -0.37 -8.37 0.17
C ILE A 70 -0.81 -9.83 0.14
N ASP A 71 -2.06 -10.10 0.48
CA ASP A 71 -2.64 -11.44 0.46
C ASP A 71 -3.91 -11.46 -0.39
N VAL A 72 -4.32 -12.67 -0.77
CA VAL A 72 -5.50 -12.89 -1.61
C VAL A 72 -6.79 -12.46 -0.90
N ARG A 73 -6.85 -12.62 0.43
CA ARG A 73 -8.04 -12.28 1.23
C ARG A 73 -8.15 -10.78 1.49
N GLY A 74 -7.05 -10.04 1.37
CA GLY A 74 -6.98 -8.60 1.63
C GLY A 74 -6.91 -8.26 3.12
N ASP A 75 -6.51 -9.22 3.96
CA ASP A 75 -6.27 -9.00 5.39
C ASP A 75 -5.01 -8.17 5.60
N TRP A 76 -3.99 -8.33 4.75
CA TRP A 76 -2.75 -7.58 4.80
C TRP A 76 -2.72 -6.49 3.73
N LYS A 77 -2.53 -5.25 4.17
CA LYS A 77 -2.51 -4.09 3.27
C LYS A 77 -1.26 -3.25 3.49
N LEU A 78 -0.69 -2.83 2.37
CA LEU A 78 0.35 -1.80 2.30
C LEU A 78 -0.29 -0.49 1.87
N TYR A 79 -0.18 0.54 2.71
CA TYR A 79 -0.57 1.90 2.37
C TYR A 79 0.61 2.65 1.77
N LEU A 80 0.34 3.38 0.69
CA LEU A 80 1.30 4.10 -0.11
C LEU A 80 0.76 5.49 -0.42
N TYR A 81 1.59 6.53 -0.43
CA TYR A 81 1.16 7.82 -0.96
C TYR A 81 2.15 8.38 -1.97
N TYR A 82 1.62 9.11 -2.94
CA TYR A 82 2.44 9.80 -3.92
C TYR A 82 2.59 11.28 -3.53
N ALA A 83 3.82 11.74 -3.40
CA ALA A 83 4.15 13.14 -3.15
C ALA A 83 5.47 13.50 -3.84
N GLU A 84 5.56 14.71 -4.41
CA GLU A 84 6.83 15.24 -4.96
C GLU A 84 7.56 14.31 -5.95
N GLY A 85 6.81 13.60 -6.80
CA GLY A 85 7.45 12.69 -7.76
C GLY A 85 7.82 11.31 -7.21
N LYS A 86 7.57 11.05 -5.93
CA LYS A 86 8.02 9.85 -5.21
C LYS A 86 6.85 9.06 -4.64
N LEU A 87 7.05 7.76 -4.46
CA LEU A 87 6.09 6.86 -3.84
C LEU A 87 6.58 6.46 -2.45
N TYR A 88 5.87 6.87 -1.41
CA TYR A 88 6.26 6.63 -0.03
C TYR A 88 5.53 5.43 0.54
N LEU A 89 6.27 4.53 1.19
CA LEU A 89 5.70 3.47 2.01
C LEU A 89 5.19 4.10 3.32
N LYS A 90 3.89 4.00 3.59
CA LYS A 90 3.25 4.65 4.73
C LYS A 90 3.03 3.71 5.90
N GLU A 91 2.37 2.58 5.66
CA GLU A 91 1.92 1.72 6.74
C GLU A 91 1.65 0.29 6.25
N LEU A 92 1.91 -0.67 7.13
CA LEU A 92 1.54 -2.08 6.96
C LEU A 92 0.48 -2.44 8.00
N THR A 93 -0.73 -2.78 7.54
CA THR A 93 -1.84 -3.17 8.40
C THR A 93 -2.25 -4.62 8.18
N CYS A 94 -2.79 -5.22 9.24
CA CYS A 94 -3.42 -6.53 9.22
C CYS A 94 -4.82 -6.38 9.81
N SER A 95 -5.87 -6.69 9.05
CA SER A 95 -7.26 -6.61 9.51
C SER A 95 -7.76 -7.90 10.16
N GLN A 96 -6.87 -8.79 10.60
CA GLN A 96 -7.29 -9.93 11.40
C GLN A 96 -8.13 -9.42 12.56
N LYS A 97 -9.40 -9.85 12.61
CA LYS A 97 -10.34 -9.54 13.68
C LYS A 97 -9.77 -10.04 15.01
N THR A 98 -8.98 -9.23 15.69
CA THR A 98 -8.86 -9.27 17.13
C THR A 98 -10.00 -8.43 17.71
N PRO A 99 -10.82 -8.95 18.63
CA PRO A 99 -11.79 -8.13 19.35
C PRO A 99 -11.01 -7.30 20.37
N SER A 100 -10.47 -6.15 19.98
CA SER A 100 -9.95 -5.16 20.94
C SER A 100 -9.70 -3.80 20.27
N SER A 101 -10.52 -2.86 20.73
CA SER A 101 -10.36 -1.40 20.88
C SER A 101 -9.64 -0.58 19.80
N ASP A 102 -10.44 0.28 19.18
CA ASP A 102 -10.22 1.74 19.09
C ASP A 102 -8.89 2.22 18.51
N SER A 103 -8.91 2.48 17.20
CA SER A 103 -8.06 3.49 16.54
C SER A 103 -8.52 3.77 15.09
N LEU A 104 -9.34 2.90 14.48
CA LEU A 104 -9.84 3.08 13.10
C LEU A 104 -11.34 3.43 13.02
N SER A 105 -12.07 3.36 14.12
CA SER A 105 -13.47 3.81 14.24
C SER A 105 -13.60 5.33 14.06
N GLU A 106 -12.59 6.12 14.46
CA GLU A 106 -12.63 7.59 14.35
C GLU A 106 -12.55 8.11 12.91
N ILE A 107 -12.00 7.35 11.97
CA ILE A 107 -11.88 7.80 10.57
C ILE A 107 -13.17 7.56 9.79
N ILE A 108 -14.05 6.66 10.26
CA ILE A 108 -15.31 6.31 9.57
C ILE A 108 -16.44 7.30 9.91
N GLU A 109 -16.42 7.95 11.07
CA GLU A 109 -17.51 8.87 11.49
C GLU A 109 -17.46 10.29 10.89
N LEU A 110 -16.39 10.68 10.17
CA LEU A 110 -16.25 12.04 9.65
C LEU A 110 -16.71 12.23 8.19
N ASN A 111 -17.32 11.22 7.56
CA ASN A 111 -17.75 11.29 6.14
C ASN A 111 -19.25 11.05 5.92
N GLU A 112 -20.10 11.32 6.91
CA GLU A 112 -21.53 11.54 6.64
C GLU A 112 -21.83 13.03 6.44
N PHE A 113 -21.67 13.51 5.19
CA PHE A 113 -22.36 14.68 4.65
C PHE A 113 -22.61 14.50 3.15
#